data_AF-A0A846PGK0-F1
#
_entry.id   AF-A0A846PGK0-F1
#
_cell.length_a   1.000
_cell.length_b   1.000
_cell.length_c   1.000
_cell.angle_alpha   90.00
_cell.angle_beta   90.00
_cell.angle_gamma   90.00
#
_symmetry.space_group_name_H-M   'P 1'
#
loop_
_entity.id
_entity.type
_entity.pdbx_description
1 polymer ?
#
loop_
_entity_poly.entity_id
_entity_poly.type
_entity_poly.pdbx_seq_one_letter_code
_entity_poly.pdbx_strand_id
1 'polypeptide(L)'
;MRVLMFGWEFPPAQTGGLGTHCYELVKNMGAKGISVVLFVPKRSERVKNALENVEIVEVGVELSNPYSRSHSTTLEKGYGWNFFN
;
A
#
# COMPACT_ATOMS: atom_id res chain seq x y z
N MET A 1 -13.85 13.92 -7.87
CA MET A 1 -13.07 14.57 -6.78
C MET A 1 -11.67 13.94 -6.76
N ARG A 2 -10.64 14.69 -6.36
CA ARG A 2 -9.27 14.17 -6.20
C ARG A 2 -8.84 14.27 -4.75
N VAL A 3 -8.23 13.20 -4.23
CA VAL A 3 -7.76 13.11 -2.84
C VAL A 3 -6.25 12.86 -2.84
N LEU A 4 -5.56 13.62 -2.00
CA LEU A 4 -4.15 13.43 -1.69
C LEU A 4 -4.05 12.62 -0.40
N MET A 5 -3.35 11.49 -0.42
CA MET A 5 -3.20 10.59 0.72
C MET A 5 -1.72 10.38 1.02
N PHE A 6 -1.36 10.39 2.31
CA PHE A 6 -0.04 10.02 2.81
C PHE A 6 -0.15 8.70 3.56
N GLY A 7 0.71 7.74 3.21
CA GLY A 7 0.68 6.41 3.81
C GLY A 7 2.08 5.82 3.97
N TRP A 8 2.15 4.70 4.68
CA TRP A 8 3.38 3.95 4.88
C TRP A 8 3.37 2.60 4.14
N GLU A 9 2.19 1.96 4.05
CA GLU A 9 2.00 0.65 3.46
C GLU A 9 0.84 0.68 2.46
N PHE A 10 1.04 0.05 1.31
CA PHE A 10 -0.01 -0.20 0.32
C PHE A 10 0.30 -1.50 -0.42
N PRO A 11 -0.70 -2.38 -0.69
CA PRO A 11 -0.48 -3.65 -1.39
C PRO A 11 0.20 -3.45 -2.75
N PRO A 12 1.01 -4.43 -3.22
CA PRO A 12 1.16 -5.79 -2.69
C PRO A 12 2.31 -5.99 -1.68
N ALA A 13 3.15 -5.00 -1.42
CA ALA A 13 4.35 -5.17 -0.59
C ALA A 13 4.11 -4.78 0.87
N GLN A 14 4.57 -5.62 1.82
CA GLN A 14 4.55 -5.43 3.28
C GLN A 14 3.21 -4.88 3.80
N THR A 15 2.17 -5.71 3.79
CA THR A 15 0.83 -5.30 4.21
C THR A 15 0.48 -5.91 5.56
N GLY A 16 0.45 -5.06 6.60
CA GLY A 16 -0.27 -5.36 7.84
C GLY A 16 -1.75 -4.93 7.77
N GLY A 17 -2.37 -4.77 8.94
CA GLY A 17 -3.74 -4.25 9.03
C GLY A 17 -3.90 -2.86 8.41
N LEU A 18 -2.88 -1.99 8.52
CA LEU A 18 -2.90 -0.64 7.96
C LEU A 18 -3.02 -0.67 6.42
N GLY A 19 -2.12 -1.40 5.74
CA GLY A 19 -2.13 -1.50 4.28
C GLY A 19 -3.44 -2.10 3.74
N THR A 20 -4.01 -3.07 4.43
CA THR A 20 -5.30 -3.69 4.07
C THR A 20 -6.45 -2.69 4.13
N HIS A 21 -6.55 -1.89 5.21
CA HIS A 21 -7.60 -0.87 5.33
C HIS A 21 -7.41 0.26 4.33
N CYS A 22 -6.17 0.68 4.09
CA CYS A 22 -5.87 1.71 3.09
C CYS A 22 -6.31 1.25 1.69
N TYR A 23 -6.10 -0.01 1.35
CA TYR A 23 -6.55 -0.59 0.09
C TYR A 23 -8.07 -0.57 -0.05
N GLU A 24 -8.80 -1.11 0.92
CA GLU A 24 -10.27 -1.14 0.86
C GLU A 24 -10.88 0.27 0.87
N LEU A 25 -10.28 1.21 1.61
CA LEU A 25 -10.69 2.62 1.58
C LEU A 25 -10.56 3.19 0.16
N VAL A 26 -9.38 3.08 -0.46
CA VAL A 26 -9.11 3.62 -1.80
C VAL A 26 -9.96 2.94 -2.87
N LYS A 27 -10.18 1.63 -2.76
CA LYS A 27 -11.05 0.85 -3.65
C LYS A 27 -12.50 1.34 -3.62
N ASN A 28 -13.05 1.53 -2.42
CA ASN A 28 -14.42 2.04 -2.25
C ASN A 28 -14.56 3.52 -2.68
N MET A 29 -13.48 4.30 -2.58
CA MET A 29 -13.44 5.65 -3.17
C MET A 29 -13.47 5.61 -4.70
N GLY A 30 -12.78 4.64 -5.31
CA GLY A 30 -12.83 4.41 -6.76
C GLY A 30 -14.25 4.10 -7.26
N ALA A 31 -14.99 3.27 -6.52
CA ALA A 31 -16.40 2.98 -6.82
C ALA A 31 -17.32 4.22 -6.77
N LYS A 32 -16.88 5.31 -6.14
CA LYS A 32 -17.57 6.61 -6.10
C LYS A 32 -17.01 7.63 -7.10
N GLY A 33 -16.15 7.21 -8.04
CA GLY A 33 -15.52 8.09 -9.03
C GLY A 33 -14.47 9.04 -8.44
N ILE A 34 -13.85 8.66 -7.32
CA ILE A 34 -12.81 9.46 -6.65
C ILE A 34 -11.43 8.91 -7.02
N SER A 35 -10.57 9.79 -7.54
CA SER A 35 -9.17 9.47 -7.81
C SER A 35 -8.30 9.85 -6.62
N VAL A 36 -7.29 9.03 -6.35
CA VAL A 36 -6.39 9.19 -5.21
C VAL A 36 -4.94 9.26 -5.70
N VAL A 37 -4.17 10.21 -5.16
CA VAL A 37 -2.71 10.22 -5.28
C VAL A 37 -2.15 9.85 -3.91
N LEU A 38 -1.44 8.73 -3.84
CA LEU A 38 -0.92 8.16 -2.60
C LEU A 38 0.60 8.30 -2.55
N PHE A 39 1.09 9.05 -1.57
CA PHE A 39 2.50 9.19 -1.29
C PHE A 39 2.96 8.14 -0.28
N VAL A 40 3.99 7.38 -0.64
CA VAL A 40 4.62 6.36 0.21
C VAL A 40 6.14 6.49 0.19
N PRO A 41 6.85 6.05 1.24
CA PRO A 41 8.31 5.97 1.20
C PRO A 41 8.80 5.05 0.08
N LYS A 42 9.94 5.39 -0.52
CA LYS A 42 10.61 4.52 -1.49
C LYS A 42 11.06 3.21 -0.84
N ARG A 43 10.75 2.09 -1.49
CA ARG A 43 11.11 0.73 -1.06
C ARG A 43 12.04 0.06 -2.07
N SER A 44 12.64 -1.06 -1.68
CA SER A 44 13.52 -1.87 -2.52
C SER A 44 12.80 -2.42 -3.77
N GLU A 45 11.54 -2.80 -3.61
CA GLU A 45 10.68 -3.27 -4.69
C GLU A 45 9.66 -2.20 -5.08
N ARG A 46 9.54 -1.93 -6.38
CA ARG A 46 8.54 -1.00 -6.91
C ARG A 46 7.13 -1.50 -6.63
N VAL A 47 6.31 -0.64 -6.04
CA VAL A 47 4.88 -0.90 -5.88
C VAL A 47 4.21 -0.81 -7.25
N LYS A 48 3.51 -1.86 -7.65
CA LYS A 48 2.62 -1.81 -8.82
C LYS A 48 1.29 -1.18 -8.41
N ASN A 49 0.68 -0.40 -9.31
CA ASN A 49 -0.66 0.12 -9.10
C ASN A 49 -1.64 -1.06 -9.04
N ALA A 50 -2.19 -1.32 -7.85
CA ALA A 50 -3.17 -2.37 -7.62
C ALA A 50 -4.59 -1.97 -8.05
N LEU A 51 -4.85 -0.66 -8.19
CA LEU A 51 -6.16 -0.09 -8.52
C LEU A 51 -6.00 1.00 -9.58
N GLU A 52 -6.96 1.11 -10.50
CA GLU A 52 -6.93 2.10 -11.58
C GLU A 52 -7.14 3.54 -11.09
N ASN A 53 -7.84 3.71 -9.97
CA ASN A 53 -8.15 5.02 -9.41
C ASN A 53 -7.06 5.56 -8.47
N VAL A 54 -5.93 4.86 -8.34
CA VAL A 54 -4.82 5.25 -7.47
C VAL A 54 -3.54 5.47 -8.26
N GLU A 55 -2.87 6.59 -8.02
CA GLU A 55 -1.51 6.86 -8.46
C GLU A 55 -0.59 6.78 -7.23
N ILE A 56 0.42 5.90 -7.27
CA ILE A 56 1.36 5.75 -6.16
C ILE A 56 2.64 6.52 -6.48
N VAL A 57 3.00 7.45 -5.60
CA VAL A 57 4.22 8.26 -5.68
C VAL A 57 5.17 7.87 -4.57
N GLU A 58 6.28 7.24 -4.95
CA GLU A 58 7.37 6.88 -4.03
C GLU A 58 8.26 8.09 -3.74
N VAL A 59 8.47 8.41 -2.46
CA VAL A 59 9.24 9.59 -2.02
C VAL A 59 10.45 9.17 -1.20
N GLY A 60 11.56 9.88 -1.42
CA GLY A 60 12.76 9.79 -0.60
C GLY A 60 13.79 8.79 -1.10
N VAL A 61 14.85 8.65 -0.31
CA VAL A 61 15.88 7.61 -0.48
C VAL A 61 15.30 6.30 0.06
N GLU A 62 15.78 5.17 -0.45
CA GLU A 62 15.46 3.86 0.14
C GLU A 62 15.94 3.85 1.59
N LEU A 63 15.03 4.18 2.50
CA LEU A 63 15.28 4.11 3.91
C LEU A 63 15.20 2.65 4.29
N SER A 64 16.18 2.15 5.06
CA SER A 64 15.99 0.91 5.81
C SER A 64 14.70 1.10 6.61
N ASN A 65 13.60 0.46 6.19
CA ASN A 65 12.30 0.65 6.82
C ASN A 65 12.50 0.36 8.33
N PRO A 66 12.35 1.34 9.23
CA PRO A 66 12.61 1.14 10.66
C PRO A 66 11.61 0.15 11.27
N TYR A 67 10.52 -0.13 10.55
CA TYR A 67 9.51 -1.14 10.88
C TYR A 67 9.72 -2.46 10.10
N SER A 68 10.81 -2.60 9.34
CA SER A 68 11.19 -3.87 8.72
C SER A 68 11.55 -4.85 9.81
N ARG A 69 10.58 -5.66 10.24
CA ARG A 69 10.89 -6.88 10.98
C ARG A 69 11.79 -7.73 10.08
N SER A 70 12.85 -8.29 10.66
CA SER A 70 13.61 -9.41 10.08
C SER A 70 12.64 -10.59 9.91
N HIS A 71 11.89 -10.59 8.80
CA HIS A 71 11.00 -11.68 8.48
C HIS A 71 11.84 -12.87 8.03
N SER A 72 11.64 -14.01 8.69
CA SER A 72 12.01 -15.31 8.14
C SER A 72 11.42 -15.43 6.73
N THR A 73 12.12 -16.13 5.86
CA THR A 73 11.87 -16.31 4.42
C THR A 73 10.54 -17.00 4.07
N THR A 74 9.63 -17.14 5.03
CA THR A 74 8.29 -17.68 4.84
C THR A 74 7.34 -16.51 4.60
N LEU A 75 6.82 -16.41 3.38
CA LEU A 75 5.62 -15.62 3.07
C LEU A 75 4.42 -16.25 3.81
N GLU A 76 4.38 -16.14 5.14
CA GLU A 76 3.22 -16.54 5.91
C GLU A 76 2.07 -15.60 5.52
N LYS A 77 0.88 -16.17 5.34
CA LYS A 77 -0.36 -15.43 5.13
C LYS A 77 -0.57 -14.48 6.32
N GLY A 78 -0.05 -13.26 6.19
CA GLY A 78 -0.16 -12.22 7.19
C GLY A 78 -1.60 -11.73 7.37
N TYR A 79 -1.80 -10.87 8.37
CA TYR A 79 -3.08 -10.22 8.62
C TYR A 79 -3.62 -9.54 7.35
N GLY A 80 -4.82 -9.95 6.95
CA GLY A 80 -5.52 -9.37 5.80
C GLY A 80 -5.35 -10.12 4.48
N TRP A 81 -4.59 -11.22 4.43
CA TRP A 81 -4.50 -12.07 3.23
C TRP A 81 -5.84 -12.62 2.74
N ASN A 82 -6.81 -12.82 3.65
CA ASN A 82 -8.16 -13.27 3.29
C ASN A 82 -8.99 -12.24 2.51
N PHE A 83 -8.56 -10.97 2.42
CA PHE A 83 -9.27 -9.94 1.65
C PHE A 83 -8.86 -9.90 0.18
N PHE A 84 -7.76 -10.59 -0.19
CA PHE A 84 -7.23 -10.62 -1.56
C PHE A 84 -7.53 -11.95 -2.28
N ASN A 85 -8.33 -12.83 -1.67
CA ASN A 85 -8.66 -14.17 -2.15
C ASN A 85 -10.10 -14.27 -2.63
#